data_AF-A0A519VFZ5-F1
#
_entry.id   AF-A0A519VFZ5-F1
#
_cell.length_a   1.000
_cell.length_b   1.000
_cell.length_c   1.000
_cell.angle_alpha   90.00
_cell.angle_beta   90.00
_cell.angle_gamma   90.00
#
_symmetry.space_group_name_H-M   'P 1'
#
loop_
_entity.id
_entity.type
_entity.pdbx_description
1 polymer ?
#
loop_
_entity_poly.entity_id
_entity_poly.type
_entity_poly.pdbx_seq_one_letter_code
_entity_poly.pdbx_strand_id
1 'polypeptide(L)'
;MPTVPSGGDATESLPGVDDRIVAELDRLQSASTARNYRQDWVRFASWCAPREISLMPTDPRAVAAYVRESAETRSEVGDRMYSIATLSRWVASINYWHRASGLP
;
A
#
# COMPACT_ATOMS: atom_id res chain seq x y z
N MET A 1 14.40 -15.73 13.18
CA MET A 1 14.59 -15.12 11.84
C MET A 1 13.26 -15.26 11.12
N PRO A 2 12.42 -14.22 10.97
CA PRO A 2 11.24 -14.37 10.14
C PRO A 2 11.67 -14.35 8.67
N THR A 3 11.45 -15.48 8.02
CA THR A 3 11.64 -15.74 6.59
C THR A 3 10.92 -14.68 5.76
N VAL A 4 11.66 -14.00 4.89
CA VAL A 4 11.07 -13.23 3.79
C VAL A 4 10.69 -14.23 2.70
N PRO A 5 9.41 -14.42 2.34
CA PRO A 5 9.09 -15.20 1.17
C PRO A 5 9.50 -14.41 -0.07
N SER A 6 10.57 -14.89 -0.72
CA SER A 6 10.89 -14.59 -2.11
C SER A 6 10.01 -15.46 -3.01
N GLY A 7 9.30 -14.85 -3.94
CA GLY A 7 8.64 -15.53 -5.05
C GLY A 7 7.14 -15.30 -5.11
N GLY A 8 6.76 -14.27 -5.86
CA GLY A 8 5.41 -14.08 -6.39
C GLY A 8 5.57 -13.36 -7.71
N ASP A 9 5.85 -14.11 -8.76
CA ASP A 9 5.80 -13.66 -10.14
C ASP A 9 4.35 -13.81 -10.64
N ALA A 10 3.95 -12.98 -11.60
CA ALA A 10 2.63 -12.87 -12.25
C ALA A 10 1.51 -12.12 -11.50
N THR A 11 1.26 -10.88 -11.95
CA THR A 11 -0.09 -10.36 -12.27
C THR A 11 -1.21 -10.63 -11.23
N GLU A 12 -0.95 -10.40 -9.95
CA GLU A 12 -2.00 -10.41 -8.94
C GLU A 12 -2.84 -9.14 -9.12
N SER A 13 -4.11 -9.30 -9.48
CA SER A 13 -5.03 -8.18 -9.63
C SER A 13 -5.15 -7.45 -8.30
N LEU A 14 -4.87 -6.14 -8.32
CA LEU A 14 -4.91 -5.33 -7.11
C LEU A 14 -6.36 -4.91 -6.81
N PRO A 15 -6.81 -4.98 -5.55
CA PRO A 15 -8.17 -4.60 -5.19
C PRO A 15 -8.50 -3.18 -5.65
N GLY A 16 -9.55 -3.02 -6.46
CA GLY A 16 -10.04 -1.72 -6.92
C GLY A 16 -9.11 -0.98 -7.89
N VAL A 17 -8.11 -1.64 -8.48
CA VAL A 17 -7.18 -1.06 -9.45
C VAL A 17 -7.21 -1.87 -10.75
N ASP A 18 -7.30 -1.18 -11.89
CA ASP A 18 -7.30 -1.83 -13.21
C ASP A 18 -5.92 -2.46 -13.52
N ASP A 19 -5.91 -3.70 -14.03
CA ASP A 19 -4.70 -4.45 -14.36
C ASP A 19 -3.77 -3.70 -15.36
N ARG A 20 -4.33 -2.83 -16.21
CA ARG A 20 -3.54 -1.97 -17.12
C ARG A 20 -2.70 -0.95 -16.35
N ILE A 21 -3.24 -0.41 -15.25
CA ILE A 21 -2.51 0.51 -14.37
C ILE A 21 -1.39 -0.24 -13.65
N VAL A 22 -1.67 -1.47 -13.21
CA VAL A 22 -0.66 -2.35 -12.62
C VAL A 22 0.47 -2.66 -13.60
N ALA A 23 0.16 -2.91 -14.87
CA ALA A 23 1.15 -3.13 -15.92
C ALA A 23 1.95 -1.85 -16.27
N GLU A 24 1.34 -0.67 -16.21
CA GLU A 24 2.05 0.60 -16.38
C GLU A 24 3.09 0.82 -15.27
N LEU A 25 2.74 0.51 -14.02
CA LEU A 25 3.68 0.58 -12.89
C LEU A 25 4.94 -0.26 -13.15
N ASP A 26 4.79 -1.50 -13.64
CA ASP A 26 5.92 -2.38 -13.96
C ASP A 26 6.80 -1.83 -15.08
N ARG A 27 6.22 -1.13 -16.05
CA ARG A 27 6.99 -0.52 -17.15
C ARG A 27 7.76 0.71 -16.71
N LEU A 28 7.20 1.52 -15.82
CA LEU A 28 7.76 2.82 -15.45
C LEU A 28 8.70 2.78 -14.26
N GLN A 29 8.57 1.76 -13.39
CA GLN A 29 9.32 1.68 -12.14
C GLN A 29 10.28 0.50 -12.14
N SER A 30 11.28 0.55 -11.25
CA SER A 30 12.08 -0.63 -10.96
C SER A 30 11.20 -1.73 -10.38
N ALA A 31 11.59 -3.00 -10.60
CA ALA A 31 10.87 -4.15 -10.04
C ALA A 31 10.71 -4.07 -8.50
N SER A 32 11.71 -3.52 -7.80
CA SER A 32 11.65 -3.33 -6.35
C SER A 32 10.63 -2.26 -5.94
N THR A 33 10.57 -1.13 -6.65
CA THR A 33 9.60 -0.07 -6.40
C THR A 33 8.18 -0.51 -6.73
N ALA A 34 7.98 -1.19 -7.87
CA ALA A 34 6.68 -1.71 -8.27
C ALA A 34 6.14 -2.71 -7.23
N ARG A 35 6.96 -3.67 -6.80
CA ARG A 35 6.61 -4.62 -5.72
C ARG A 35 6.23 -3.91 -4.42
N ASN A 36 7.01 -2.91 -4.02
CA ASN A 36 6.75 -2.12 -2.82
C ASN A 36 5.38 -1.44 -2.88
N TYR A 37 5.04 -0.82 -4.02
CA TYR A 37 3.76 -0.11 -4.19
C TYR A 37 2.56 -1.07 -4.16
N ARG A 38 2.69 -2.26 -4.77
CA ARG A 38 1.67 -3.33 -4.69
C ARG A 38 1.44 -3.77 -3.24
N GLN A 39 2.51 -4.08 -2.52
CA GLN A 39 2.43 -4.53 -1.13
C GLN A 39 1.81 -3.46 -0.22
N ASP A 40 2.17 -2.20 -0.42
CA ASP A 40 1.61 -1.09 0.33
C ASP A 40 0.10 -0.94 0.07
N TRP A 41 -0.34 -1.14 -1.18
CA TRP A 41 -1.76 -1.08 -1.54
C TRP A 41 -2.58 -2.22 -0.95
N VAL A 42 -2.10 -3.47 -1.06
CA VAL A 42 -2.75 -4.64 -0.45
C VAL A 42 -2.90 -4.46 1.06
N ARG A 43 -1.87 -3.91 1.71
CA ARG A 43 -1.92 -3.60 3.14
C ARG A 43 -3.00 -2.58 3.47
N PHE A 44 -3.09 -1.50 2.70
CA PHE A 44 -4.13 -0.49 2.89
C PHE A 44 -5.54 -1.05 2.64
N ALA A 45 -5.72 -1.81 1.56
CA ALA A 45 -6.98 -2.48 1.25
C ALA A 45 -7.44 -3.41 2.38
N SER A 46 -6.51 -4.18 2.95
CA SER A 46 -6.78 -5.06 4.09
C SER A 46 -7.20 -4.26 5.34
N TRP A 47 -6.69 -3.06 5.54
CA TRP A 47 -7.09 -2.17 6.64
C TRP A 47 -8.48 -1.56 6.42
N CYS A 48 -8.82 -1.19 5.17
CA CYS A 48 -10.11 -0.63 4.80
C CYS A 48 -11.26 -1.64 4.88
N ALA A 49 -11.03 -2.89 4.47
CA ALA A 49 -12.07 -3.92 4.35
C ALA A 49 -12.94 -4.11 5.61
N PRO A 50 -12.39 -4.38 6.81
CA PRO A 50 -13.20 -4.53 8.03
C PRO A 50 -13.80 -3.21 8.54
N ARG A 51 -13.41 -2.07 7.97
CA ARG A 51 -13.89 -0.73 8.35
C ARG A 51 -14.95 -0.19 7.40
N GLU A 52 -15.33 -0.96 6.36
CA GLU A 52 -16.27 -0.56 5.31
C GLU A 52 -15.88 0.77 4.63
N ILE A 53 -14.58 1.07 4.59
CA ILE A 53 -14.04 2.27 3.95
C ILE A 53 -13.90 1.98 2.45
N SER A 54 -14.46 2.87 1.62
CA SER A 54 -14.27 2.84 0.17
C SER A 54 -12.79 2.94 -0.17
N LEU A 55 -12.30 1.98 -0.95
CA LEU A 55 -10.90 1.93 -1.37
C LEU A 55 -10.60 2.91 -2.52
N MET A 56 -11.59 3.20 -3.36
CA MET A 56 -11.45 4.08 -4.54
C MET A 56 -12.78 4.79 -4.87
N PRO A 57 -12.87 6.13 -4.76
CA PRO A 57 -11.91 7.00 -4.06
C PRO A 57 -11.96 6.74 -2.55
N THR A 58 -10.81 6.88 -1.87
CA THR A 58 -10.74 6.90 -0.41
C THR A 58 -10.79 8.34 0.11
N ASP A 59 -11.52 8.59 1.20
CA ASP A 59 -11.44 9.87 1.94
C ASP A 59 -9.99 10.08 2.47
N PRO A 60 -9.34 11.23 2.23
CA PRO A 60 -8.02 11.54 2.77
C PRO A 60 -7.91 11.40 4.30
N ARG A 61 -9.01 11.58 5.04
CA ARG A 61 -9.09 11.35 6.49
C ARG A 61 -8.85 9.88 6.85
N ALA A 62 -9.30 8.95 6.00
CA ALA A 62 -9.05 7.53 6.18
C ALA A 62 -7.56 7.20 5.96
N VAL A 63 -6.92 7.82 4.97
CA VAL A 63 -5.46 7.69 4.77
C VAL A 63 -4.68 8.19 5.99
N ALA A 64 -5.07 9.35 6.53
CA ALA A 64 -4.47 9.89 7.76
C ALA A 64 -4.70 8.98 8.98
N ALA A 65 -5.87 8.37 9.11
CA ALA A 65 -6.18 7.41 10.16
C ALA A 65 -5.34 6.14 10.05
N TYR A 66 -5.21 5.59 8.84
CA TYR A 66 -4.38 4.42 8.56
C TYR A 66 -2.92 4.66 8.95
N VAL A 67 -2.34 5.79 8.54
CA VAL A 67 -0.94 6.13 8.86
C VAL A 67 -0.75 6.31 10.36
N ARG A 68 -1.68 6.96 11.05
CA ARG A 68 -1.61 7.16 12.50
C ARG A 68 -1.65 5.82 13.26
N GLU A 69 -2.63 4.96 12.96
CA GLU A 69 -2.75 3.64 13.59
C GLU A 69 -1.50 2.78 13.31
N SER A 70 -0.98 2.87 12.09
CA SER A 70 0.27 2.19 11.71
C SER A 70 1.48 2.72 12.48
N ALA A 71 1.56 4.04 12.72
CA ALA A 71 2.64 4.65 13.50
C ALA A 71 2.59 4.26 14.98
N GLU A 72 1.41 3.92 15.50
CA GLU A 72 1.20 3.45 16.88
C GLU A 72 1.58 1.98 17.05
N THR A 73 1.63 1.20 15.97
CA THR A 73 1.96 -0.23 15.99
C THR A 73 3.37 -0.47 16.53
N ARG A 74 3.48 -1.37 17.51
CA ARG A 74 4.74 -1.74 18.17
C ARG A 74 5.15 -3.17 17.86
N SER A 75 6.46 -3.40 17.84
CA SER A 75 7.02 -4.75 17.83
C SER A 75 6.84 -5.42 19.19
N GLU A 76 7.13 -6.72 19.27
CA GLU A 76 7.12 -7.49 20.53
C GLU A 76 8.04 -6.88 21.61
N VAL A 77 9.09 -6.18 21.18
CA VAL A 77 10.09 -5.55 22.06
C VAL A 77 9.69 -4.11 22.44
N GLY A 78 8.55 -3.60 21.94
CA GLY A 78 7.96 -2.31 22.31
C GLY A 78 8.37 -1.12 21.43
N ASP A 79 9.33 -1.29 20.52
CA ASP A 79 9.74 -0.26 19.57
C ASP A 79 8.71 -0.04 18.46
N ARG A 80 8.78 1.10 17.77
CA ARG A 80 7.94 1.36 16.58
C ARG A 80 8.16 0.28 15.54
N MET A 81 7.08 -0.35 15.08
CA MET A 81 7.16 -1.40 14.08
C MET A 81 7.57 -0.85 12.70
N TYR A 82 7.19 0.39 12.39
CA TYR A 82 7.44 1.02 11.09
C TYR A 82 8.22 2.33 11.25
N SER A 83 9.18 2.55 10.35
CA SER A 83 9.92 3.81 10.26
C SER A 83 9.07 4.91 9.63
N ILE A 84 9.41 6.19 9.86
CA ILE A 84 8.77 7.32 9.20
C ILE A 84 8.90 7.22 7.67
N ALA A 85 10.07 6.79 7.17
CA ALA A 85 10.28 6.60 5.73
C ALA A 85 9.33 5.55 5.13
N THR A 86 9.03 4.48 5.88
CA THR A 86 8.06 3.46 5.48
C THR A 86 6.66 4.04 5.39
N LEU A 87 6.22 4.78 6.42
CA LEU A 87 4.90 5.40 6.45
C LEU A 87 4.72 6.45 5.33
N SER A 88 5.74 7.27 5.07
CA SER A 88 5.74 8.22 3.95
C SER A 88 5.63 7.52 2.60
N ARG A 89 6.30 6.37 2.43
CA ARG A 89 6.18 5.56 1.21
C ARG A 89 4.76 5.01 1.03
N TRP A 90 4.09 4.60 2.11
CA TRP A 90 2.71 4.12 2.03
C TRP A 90 1.77 5.23 1.54
N VAL A 91 1.90 6.44 2.07
CA VAL A 91 1.12 7.61 1.58
C VAL A 91 1.41 7.88 0.10
N ALA A 92 2.68 7.86 -0.30
CA ALA A 92 3.07 8.06 -1.69
C ALA A 92 2.49 6.98 -2.62
N SER A 93 2.49 5.71 -2.20
CA SER A 93 1.87 4.60 -2.92
C SER A 93 0.36 4.78 -3.05
N ILE A 94 -0.34 5.07 -1.96
CA ILE A 94 -1.80 5.29 -1.98
C ILE A 94 -2.17 6.44 -2.94
N ASN A 95 -1.44 7.55 -2.87
CA ASN A 95 -1.62 8.68 -3.79
C ASN A 95 -1.32 8.31 -5.25
N TYR A 96 -0.33 7.45 -5.49
CA TYR A 96 -0.02 6.97 -6.83
C TYR A 96 -1.20 6.20 -7.43
N TRP A 97 -1.79 5.25 -6.69
CA TRP A 97 -2.89 4.44 -7.21
C TRP A 97 -4.16 5.25 -7.47
N HIS A 98 -4.47 6.24 -6.62
CA HIS A 98 -5.56 7.17 -6.89
C HIS A 98 -5.33 7.96 -8.18
N ARG A 99 -4.15 8.60 -8.31
CA ARG A 99 -3.78 9.40 -9.49
C ARG A 99 -3.73 8.60 -10.77
N ALA A 100 -3.15 7.40 -10.73
CA ALA A 100 -3.04 6.53 -11.89
C ALA A 100 -4.41 6.02 -12.37
N SER A 101 -5.41 6.03 -11.49
CA SER A 101 -6.81 5.72 -11.80
C SER A 101 -7.66 6.96 -12.14
N GLY A 102 -7.04 8.14 -12.26
CA GLY A 102 -7.74 9.39 -12.56
C GLY A 102 -8.51 10.00 -11.40
N LEU A 103 -8.21 9.60 -10.17
CA LEU A 103 -8.82 10.13 -8.94
C LEU A 103 -7.87 11.10 -8.22
N PRO A 104 -8.42 12.07 -7.46
CA PRO A 104 -7.63 13.00 -6.65
C PRO A 104 -6.86 12.31 -5.51
#